data_AF-A0A926HDW9-F1
#
_entry.id   AF-A0A926HDW9-F1
#
_cell.length_a   1.000
_cell.length_b   1.000
_cell.length_c   1.000
_cell.angle_alpha   90.00
_cell.angle_beta   90.00
_cell.angle_gamma   90.00
#
_symmetry.space_group_name_H-M   'P 1'
#
loop_
_entity.id
_entity.type
_entity.pdbx_description
1 polymer ?
#
loop_
_entity_poly.entity_id
_entity_poly.type
_entity_poly.pdbx_seq_one_letter_code
_entity_poly.pdbx_strand_id
1 'polypeptide(L)'
;MKFVLFLWVVPMLAQPGVNFYTVQRELALGRHLASEIRRQSKPFVNAAVDAYVKRIGAALVRQLKEAAFEYQFEVISGGAWMEPFSLPGG
;
A
#
# COMPACT_ATOMS: atom_id res chain seq x y z
N MET A 1 34.34 27.81 9.89
CA MET A 1 33.32 28.22 10.86
C MET A 1 32.48 26.99 11.22
N LYS A 2 32.06 26.91 12.49
CA LYS A 2 31.60 25.73 13.24
C LYS A 2 30.35 25.04 12.64
N PHE A 3 30.36 23.71 12.62
CA PHE A 3 29.16 22.86 12.62
C PHE A 3 29.11 22.12 13.95
N VAL A 4 27.97 22.17 14.64
CA VAL A 4 27.71 21.36 15.83
C VAL A 4 26.44 20.55 15.55
N LEU A 5 26.60 19.24 15.40
CA LEU A 5 25.51 18.28 15.29
C LEU A 5 25.25 17.72 16.70
N PHE A 6 24.14 18.11 17.33
CA PHE A 6 23.68 17.48 18.56
C PHE A 6 22.80 16.28 18.20
N LEU A 7 23.34 15.06 18.33
CA LEU A 7 22.57 13.83 18.25
C LEU A 7 22.12 13.46 19.67
N TRP A 8 20.85 13.71 20.00
CA TRP A 8 20.22 13.15 21.19
C TRP A 8 19.50 11.86 20.78
N VAL A 9 20.11 10.72 21.09
CA VAL A 9 19.44 9.42 20.99
C VAL A 9 18.68 9.23 22.30
N VAL A 10 17.37 9.48 22.27
CA VAL A 10 16.48 8.94 23.30
C VAL A 10 16.28 7.46 22.97
N PRO A 11 16.60 6.51 23.86
CA PRO A 11 16.16 5.14 23.66
C PRO A 11 14.65 5.13 23.87
N MET A 12 13.90 5.33 22.80
CA MET A 12 12.50 4.92 22.77
C MET A 12 12.55 3.40 22.78
N LEU A 13 12.55 2.82 23.99
CA LEU A 13 12.14 1.44 24.19
C LEU A 13 10.73 1.37 23.62
N ALA A 14 10.63 0.96 22.35
CA ALA A 14 9.40 0.49 21.78
C ALA A 14 9.00 -0.69 22.66
N GLN A 15 8.16 -0.43 23.66
CA GLN A 15 7.38 -1.48 24.26
C GLN A 15 6.70 -2.19 23.10
N PRO A 16 6.78 -3.53 22.99
CA PRO A 16 6.10 -4.25 21.93
C PRO A 16 4.62 -3.98 22.10
N GLY A 17 4.15 -2.96 21.37
CA GLY A 17 2.79 -2.48 21.41
C GLY A 17 1.95 -3.62 20.90
N VAL A 18 1.08 -4.11 21.76
CA VAL A 18 -0.05 -4.95 21.36
C VAL A 18 -0.62 -4.35 20.08
N ASN A 19 -0.62 -5.11 18.99
CA ASN A 19 -1.08 -4.64 17.70
C ASN A 19 -2.60 -4.42 17.77
N PHE A 20 -3.02 -3.24 18.25
CA PHE A 20 -4.43 -2.86 18.41
C PHE A 20 -5.12 -2.57 17.05
N TYR A 21 -4.37 -2.68 15.95
CA TYR A 21 -4.92 -2.85 14.62
C TYR A 21 -5.12 -4.35 14.37
N THR A 22 -6.35 -4.82 14.59
CA THR A 22 -6.72 -6.16 14.13
C THR A 22 -6.67 -6.19 12.60
N VAL A 23 -6.22 -7.30 12.02
CA VAL A 23 -6.25 -7.55 10.56
C VAL A 23 -7.61 -7.18 9.94
N GLN A 24 -8.70 -7.46 10.66
CA GLN A 24 -10.06 -7.11 10.24
C GLN A 24 -10.31 -5.60 10.10
N ARG A 25 -9.75 -4.77 11.01
CA ARG A 25 -9.87 -3.30 10.92
C ARG A 25 -9.08 -2.76 9.74
N GLU A 26 -7.87 -3.28 9.53
CA GLU A 26 -7.05 -2.89 8.38
C GLU A 26 -7.74 -3.23 7.06
N LEU A 27 -8.28 -4.45 6.94
CA LEU A 27 -9.08 -4.87 5.79
C LEU A 27 -10.32 -3.98 5.58
N ALA A 28 -11.01 -3.59 6.65
CA ALA A 28 -12.17 -2.71 6.55
C ALA A 28 -11.78 -1.30 6.07
N LEU A 29 -10.68 -0.75 6.61
CA LEU A 29 -10.14 0.54 6.21
C LEU A 29 -9.69 0.53 4.75
N GLY A 30 -8.96 -0.49 4.33
CA GLY A 30 -8.53 -0.71 2.95
C GLY A 30 -9.68 -0.68 1.96
N ARG A 31 -10.72 -1.48 2.21
CA ARG A 31 -11.93 -1.51 1.38
C ARG A 31 -12.61 -0.15 1.29
N HIS A 32 -12.69 0.57 2.40
CA HIS A 32 -13.27 1.91 2.42
C HIS A 32 -12.46 2.88 1.55
N LEU A 33 -11.14 2.96 1.76
CA LEU A 33 -10.26 3.84 0.98
C LEU A 33 -10.24 3.49 -0.51
N ALA A 34 -10.21 2.19 -0.86
CA ALA A 34 -10.28 1.74 -2.24
C ALA A 34 -11.58 2.21 -2.91
N SER A 35 -12.71 2.17 -2.19
CA SER A 35 -13.98 2.70 -2.68
C SER A 35 -13.92 4.22 -2.89
N GLU A 36 -13.29 4.98 -1.99
CA GLU A 36 -13.14 6.43 -2.16
C GLU A 36 -12.26 6.79 -3.36
N ILE A 37 -11.15 6.07 -3.55
CA ILE A 37 -10.27 6.26 -4.71
C ILE A 37 -11.01 5.95 -6.01
N ARG A 38 -11.76 4.86 -6.08
CA ARG A 38 -12.58 4.53 -7.25
C ARG A 38 -13.63 5.60 -7.55
N ARG A 39 -14.22 6.23 -6.52
CA ARG A 39 -15.16 7.35 -6.68
C ARG A 39 -14.48 8.60 -7.26
N GLN A 40 -13.24 8.87 -6.88
CA GLN A 40 -12.53 10.10 -7.24
C GLN A 40 -11.66 9.95 -8.51
N SER A 41 -11.31 8.73 -8.87
CA SER A 41 -10.44 8.43 -10.01
C SER A 41 -11.24 8.16 -11.28
N LYS A 42 -10.60 8.38 -12.43
CA LYS A 42 -11.13 7.96 -13.72
C LYS A 42 -10.71 6.51 -13.96
N PRO A 43 -11.63 5.60 -14.36
CA PRO A 43 -11.27 4.23 -14.67
C PRO A 43 -10.26 4.20 -15.83
N PHE A 44 -9.31 3.26 -15.79
CA PHE A 44 -8.39 3.02 -16.89
C PHE A 44 -9.02 2.03 -17.89
N VAL A 45 -9.27 2.46 -19.12
CA VAL A 45 -10.06 1.70 -20.10
C VAL A 45 -9.16 1.00 -21.13
N ASN A 46 -8.30 0.09 -20.67
CA ASN A 46 -7.53 -0.79 -21.55
C ASN A 46 -7.37 -2.18 -20.92
N ALA A 47 -8.12 -3.14 -21.45
CA ALA A 47 -8.15 -4.51 -20.94
C ALA A 47 -6.81 -5.24 -21.02
N ALA A 48 -5.97 -4.94 -22.01
CA ALA A 48 -4.66 -5.58 -22.17
C ALA A 48 -3.70 -5.16 -21.04
N VAL A 49 -3.71 -3.88 -20.69
CA VAL A 49 -2.90 -3.34 -19.58
C VAL A 49 -3.40 -3.84 -18.24
N ASP A 50 -4.71 -3.85 -18.02
CA ASP A 50 -5.31 -4.38 -16.79
C ASP A 50 -4.92 -5.87 -16.58
N ALA A 51 -5.06 -6.69 -17.62
CA ALA A 51 -4.64 -8.09 -17.59
C ALA A 51 -3.13 -8.25 -17.35
N TYR A 52 -2.31 -7.39 -17.97
CA TYR A 52 -0.87 -7.41 -17.77
C TYR A 52 -0.50 -7.11 -16.31
N VAL A 53 -1.05 -6.05 -15.71
CA VAL A 53 -0.76 -5.65 -14.33
C VAL A 53 -1.23 -6.73 -13.36
N LYS A 54 -2.43 -7.27 -13.53
CA LYS A 54 -2.94 -8.38 -12.70
C LYS A 54 -2.06 -9.62 -12.77
N ARG A 55 -1.58 -9.98 -13.97
CA ARG A 55 -0.68 -11.13 -14.16
C ARG A 55 0.66 -10.93 -13.46
N ILE A 56 1.25 -9.74 -13.56
CA ILE A 56 2.51 -9.42 -12.88
C ILE A 56 2.32 -9.40 -11.37
N GLY A 57 1.27 -8.73 -10.87
CA GLY A 57 0.94 -8.71 -9.45
C GLY A 57 0.77 -10.10 -8.87
N ALA A 58 0.01 -10.97 -9.54
CA ALA A 58 -0.14 -12.37 -9.13
C ALA A 58 1.18 -13.17 -9.18
N ALA A 59 2.09 -12.85 -10.12
CA ALA A 59 3.42 -13.46 -10.13
C ALA A 59 4.27 -13.02 -8.92
N LEU A 60 4.18 -11.76 -8.52
CA LEU A 60 4.89 -11.22 -7.35
C LEU A 60 4.34 -11.77 -6.03
N VAL A 61 3.02 -11.83 -5.87
CA VAL A 61 2.38 -12.38 -4.66
C VAL A 61 2.80 -13.84 -4.44
N ARG A 62 2.93 -14.64 -5.51
CA ARG A 62 3.40 -16.03 -5.43
C ARG A 62 4.85 -16.18 -4.96
N GLN A 63 5.66 -15.12 -5.00
CA GLN A 63 7.03 -15.12 -4.49
C GLN A 63 7.10 -14.73 -3.00
N LEU A 64 6.00 -14.24 -2.42
CA LEU A 64 5.94 -13.94 -1.00
C LEU A 64 5.97 -15.25 -0.19
N LYS A 65 6.83 -15.29 0.83
CA LYS A 65 6.92 -16.46 1.72
C LYS A 65 5.64 -16.67 2.53
N GLU A 66 5.01 -15.57 2.92
CA GLU A 66 3.73 -15.52 3.62
C GLU A 66 2.94 -14.34 3.08
N ALA A 67 1.70 -14.58 2.64
CA ALA A 67 0.77 -13.54 2.24
C ALA A 67 -0.13 -13.18 3.43
N ALA A 68 0.06 -11.99 4.00
CA ALA A 68 -0.75 -11.50 5.11
C ALA A 68 -2.17 -11.12 4.68
N PHE A 69 -2.37 -10.84 3.39
CA PHE A 69 -3.62 -10.38 2.81
C PHE A 69 -3.86 -10.97 1.41
N GLU A 70 -5.09 -10.83 0.92
CA GLU A 70 -5.41 -11.01 -0.48
C GLU A 70 -5.14 -9.70 -1.24
N TYR A 71 -4.08 -9.69 -2.05
CA TYR A 71 -3.64 -8.48 -2.75
C TYR A 71 -4.44 -8.20 -4.01
N GLN A 72 -4.79 -6.94 -4.23
CA GLN A 72 -5.47 -6.49 -5.44
C GLN A 72 -4.66 -5.41 -6.15
N PHE A 73 -4.56 -5.53 -7.47
CA PHE A 73 -3.85 -4.57 -8.32
C PHE A 73 -4.86 -3.93 -9.27
N GLU A 74 -4.94 -2.60 -9.24
CA GLU A 74 -5.87 -1.82 -10.04
C GLU A 74 -5.12 -0.69 -10.74
N VAL A 75 -5.45 -0.47 -12.01
CA VAL A 75 -4.91 0.64 -12.80
C VAL A 75 -5.99 1.70 -12.89
N ILE A 76 -5.64 2.92 -12.47
CA ILE A 76 -6.49 4.10 -12.60
C ILE A 76 -5.86 5.09 -13.57
N SER A 77 -6.69 5.89 -14.23
CA SER A 77 -6.19 6.96 -15.09
C SER A 77 -5.65 8.09 -14.22
N GLY A 78 -4.33 8.32 -14.31
CA GLY A 78 -3.62 9.39 -13.61
C GLY A 78 -2.78 10.24 -14.55
N GLY A 79 -2.22 11.34 -14.04
CA GLY A 79 -1.22 12.11 -14.76
C GLY A 79 0.12 11.35 -14.85
N ALA A 80 1.00 11.79 -15.75
CA ALA A 80 2.31 11.15 -16.01
C ALA A 80 3.27 11.07 -14.80
N TRP A 81 2.95 11.74 -13.69
CA TRP A 81 3.78 11.85 -12.49
C TRP A 81 3.21 11.11 -11.29
N MET A 82 2.20 10.26 -11.50
CA MET A 82 1.53 9.57 -10.40
C MET A 82 2.23 8.25 -10.10
N GLU A 83 2.92 8.22 -8.96
CA GLU A 83 3.56 7.00 -8.44
C GLU A 83 2.52 5.98 -7.97
N PRO A 84 2.81 4.67 -8.08
CA PRO A 84 1.96 3.65 -7.50
C PRO A 84 1.95 3.75 -5.97
N PHE A 85 0.80 3.49 -5.36
CA PHE A 85 0.65 3.45 -3.92
C PHE A 85 -0.18 2.22 -3.51
N SER A 86 0.00 1.77 -2.27
CA SER A 86 -0.74 0.65 -1.68
C SER A 86 -1.74 1.15 -0.65
N LEU A 87 -2.80 0.37 -0.44
CA LEU A 87 -3.77 0.62 0.62
C LEU A 87 -3.58 -0.38 1.77
N PRO A 88 -4.11 -0.09 2.98
CA PRO A 88 -4.14 -1.06 4.05
C PRO A 88 -4.89 -2.32 3.62
N GLY A 89 -4.44 -3.50 4.02
CA GLY A 89 -5.12 -4.76 3.68
C GLY A 89 -4.88 -5.31 2.27
N GLY A 90 -3.89 -4.79 1.54
CA GLY A 90 -3.45 -5.29 0.23
C GLY A 90 -3.90 -4.41 -0.94
#